data_AF-A0AAV0E9R8-F1
#
_entry.id   AF-A0AAV0E9R8-F1
#
_cell.length_a   1.000
_cell.length_b   1.000
_cell.length_c   1.000
_cell.angle_alpha   90.00
_cell.angle_beta   90.00
_cell.angle_gamma   90.00
#
_symmetry.space_group_name_H-M   'P 1'
#
loop_
_entity.id
_entity.type
_entity.pdbx_description
1 polymer ?
#
loop_
_entity_poly.entity_id
_entity_poly.type
_entity_poly.pdbx_seq_one_letter_code
_entity_poly.pdbx_strand_id
1 'polypeptide(L)'
;MGRKEDDGPVELKAGGIVVVNPKPQGSMISSAIDWLEWMIVKIMHDSSKPLPYLSGNFAPAPEETAPCKDLPVIGQLPECLNGEFVRLGPNPNFTPVAGYHW
;
A
#
# COMPACT_ATOMS: atom_id res chain seq x y z
N MET A 1 -3.34 -12.34 -32.15
CA MET A 1 -4.80 -12.54 -32.05
C MET A 1 -5.30 -11.47 -31.10
N GLY A 2 -5.90 -10.40 -31.63
CA GLY A 2 -6.24 -9.20 -30.86
C GLY A 2 -7.32 -9.50 -29.82
N ARG A 3 -7.08 -9.09 -28.58
CA ARG A 3 -8.08 -9.08 -27.53
C ARG A 3 -8.88 -7.79 -27.71
N LYS A 4 -10.17 -7.91 -28.04
CA LYS A 4 -11.10 -6.80 -27.96
C LYS A 4 -11.23 -6.44 -26.48
N GLU A 5 -10.80 -5.24 -26.12
CA GLU A 5 -11.17 -4.60 -24.86
C GLU A 5 -12.63 -4.17 -25.02
N ASP A 6 -13.52 -4.88 -24.32
CA ASP A 6 -14.88 -4.38 -24.09
C ASP A 6 -14.77 -3.33 -22.98
N ASP A 7 -14.53 -2.08 -23.39
CA ASP A 7 -14.63 -0.92 -22.53
C ASP A 7 -16.12 -0.66 -22.20
N GLY A 8 -16.63 -1.38 -21.20
CA GLY A 8 -17.87 -1.02 -20.54
C GLY A 8 -17.79 0.39 -19.94
N PRO A 9 -18.93 1.06 -19.69
CA PRO A 9 -18.93 2.45 -19.25
C PRO A 9 -18.14 2.59 -17.94
N VAL A 10 -17.03 3.33 -18.00
CA VAL A 10 -16.20 3.65 -16.85
C VAL A 10 -16.99 4.62 -15.96
N GLU A 11 -17.51 4.11 -14.85
CA GLU A 11 -18.27 4.91 -13.89
C GLU A 11 -17.29 5.80 -13.09
N LEU A 12 -17.09 7.02 -13.58
CA LEU A 12 -16.30 8.05 -12.92
C LEU A 12 -17.05 8.51 -11.66
N LYS A 13 -16.60 8.12 -10.47
CA LYS A 13 -17.01 8.80 -9.24
C LYS A 13 -16.26 10.12 -9.09
N ALA A 14 -16.95 11.13 -8.57
CA ALA A 14 -16.40 12.46 -8.33
C ALA A 14 -15.09 12.36 -7.50
N GLY A 15 -13.96 12.69 -8.13
CA GLY A 15 -12.63 12.57 -7.52
C GLY A 15 -11.53 12.04 -8.45
N GLY A 16 -11.86 11.54 -9.65
CA GLY A 16 -10.85 11.10 -10.63
C GLY A 16 -10.14 9.78 -10.29
N ILE A 17 -10.53 9.12 -9.20
CA ILE A 17 -10.03 7.80 -8.82
C ILE A 17 -10.79 6.76 -9.65
N VAL A 18 -10.08 6.12 -10.58
CA VAL A 18 -10.61 4.97 -11.32
C VAL A 18 -10.63 3.78 -10.38
N VAL A 19 -11.83 3.35 -9.99
CA VAL A 19 -12.00 2.12 -9.19
C VAL A 19 -11.67 0.94 -10.09
N VAL A 20 -10.44 0.42 -9.96
CA VAL A 20 -10.05 -0.83 -10.61
C VAL A 20 -10.69 -1.97 -9.83
N ASN A 21 -11.69 -2.61 -10.42
CA ASN A 21 -12.26 -3.85 -9.90
C ASN A 21 -11.70 -5.02 -10.72
N PRO A 22 -10.49 -5.53 -10.41
CA PRO A 22 -9.97 -6.67 -11.14
C PRO A 22 -10.94 -7.83 -10.93
N LYS A 23 -11.36 -8.49 -12.02
CA LYS A 23 -12.04 -9.78 -11.93
C LYS A 23 -10.95 -10.85 -11.93
N PRO A 24 -10.51 -11.35 -10.75
CA PRO A 24 -9.51 -12.40 -10.72
C PRO A 24 -10.07 -13.61 -11.47
N GLN A 25 -9.39 -14.03 -12.52
CA GLN A 25 -9.65 -15.32 -13.14
C GLN A 25 -9.01 -16.38 -12.24
N GLY A 26 -9.71 -16.72 -11.15
CA GLY A 26 -9.31 -17.76 -10.20
C GLY A 26 -9.18 -19.09 -10.93
N SER A 27 -7.96 -19.44 -11.30
CA SER A 27 -7.63 -20.70 -11.93
C SER A 27 -7.13 -21.65 -10.84
N MET A 28 -7.45 -22.94 -10.95
CA MET A 28 -6.93 -23.98 -10.04
C MET A 28 -5.39 -23.92 -9.87
N ILE A 29 -4.69 -23.35 -10.85
CA ILE A 29 -3.24 -23.15 -10.85
C ILE A 29 -2.81 -22.09 -9.81
N SER A 30 -3.49 -20.95 -9.68
CA SER A 30 -3.09 -19.90 -8.72
C SER A 30 -3.21 -20.41 -7.29
N SER A 31 -4.30 -21.11 -6.97
CA SER A 31 -4.48 -21.72 -5.65
C SER A 31 -3.39 -22.74 -5.31
N ALA A 32 -2.91 -23.51 -6.30
CA ALA A 32 -1.82 -24.45 -6.10
C ALA A 32 -0.47 -23.74 -5.86
N ILE A 33 -0.24 -22.61 -6.53
CA ILE A 33 0.94 -21.77 -6.32
C ILE A 33 0.92 -21.14 -4.93
N ASP A 34 -0.21 -20.57 -4.50
CA ASP A 34 -0.36 -19.96 -3.17
C ASP A 34 -0.12 -21.00 -2.06
N TRP A 35 -0.58 -22.25 -2.26
CA TRP A 35 -0.33 -23.34 -1.33
C TRP A 35 1.17 -23.70 -1.23
N LEU A 36 1.86 -23.73 -2.37
CA LEU A 36 3.29 -24.00 -2.43
C LEU A 36 4.10 -22.86 -1.77
N GLU A 37 3.75 -21.60 -2.04
CA GLU A 37 4.35 -20.42 -1.38
C GLU A 37 4.22 -20.53 0.13
N TRP A 38 3.00 -20.78 0.62
CA TRP A 38 2.73 -20.93 2.04
C TRP A 38 3.59 -22.02 2.69
N MET A 39 3.75 -23.16 2.01
CA MET A 39 4.59 -24.25 2.50
C MET A 39 6.06 -23.81 2.61
N ILE A 40 6.60 -23.12 1.60
CA ILE A 40 7.97 -22.62 1.58
C ILE A 40 8.18 -21.59 2.69
N VAL A 41 7.26 -20.62 2.83
CA VAL A 41 7.32 -19.59 3.87
C VAL A 41 7.35 -20.23 5.26
N LYS A 42 6.49 -21.23 5.52
CA LYS A 42 6.48 -21.93 6.81
C LYS A 42 7.78 -22.66 7.13
N ILE A 43 8.50 -23.14 6.12
CA ILE A 43 9.78 -23.85 6.31
C ILE A 43 10.92 -22.85 6.53
N MET A 44 10.90 -21.71 5.83
CA MET A 44 12.04 -20.80 5.73
C MET A 44 11.95 -19.58 6.65
N HIS A 45 10.75 -19.17 7.07
CA HIS A 45 10.55 -17.96 7.85
C HIS A 45 10.27 -18.27 9.32
N ASP A 46 11.13 -17.74 10.20
CA ASP A 46 10.95 -17.79 11.64
C ASP A 46 10.18 -16.55 12.13
N SER A 47 8.87 -16.71 12.31
CA SER A 47 7.96 -15.65 12.77
C SER A 47 8.21 -15.19 14.21
N SER A 48 9.09 -15.87 14.98
CA SER A 48 9.47 -15.40 16.32
C SER A 48 10.47 -14.24 16.27
N LYS A 49 11.15 -14.06 15.13
CA LYS A 49 12.09 -12.96 14.94
C LYS A 49 11.33 -11.65 14.70
N PRO A 50 11.75 -10.55 15.35
CA PRO A 50 11.11 -9.26 15.14
C PRO A 50 11.33 -8.77 13.70
N LEU A 51 10.34 -8.06 13.16
CA LEU A 51 10.43 -7.30 11.92
C LEU A 51 10.67 -5.83 12.26
N PRO A 52 11.93 -5.38 12.40
CA PRO A 52 12.23 -4.04 12.93
C PRO A 52 11.61 -2.92 12.09
N TYR A 53 11.53 -3.13 10.77
CA TYR A 53 11.01 -2.16 9.80
C TYR A 53 9.49 -2.12 9.69
N LEU A 54 8.78 -2.80 10.58
CA LEU A 54 7.32 -2.73 10.71
C LEU A 54 6.91 -2.37 12.15
N SER A 55 7.85 -1.83 12.94
CA SER A 55 7.65 -1.56 14.37
C SER A 55 8.01 -0.12 14.75
N GLY A 56 7.37 0.41 15.80
CA GLY A 56 7.62 1.76 16.28
C GLY A 56 7.42 2.82 15.18
N ASN A 57 8.40 3.71 15.00
CA ASN A 57 8.35 4.77 13.99
C ASN A 57 8.46 4.26 12.54
N PHE A 58 8.79 2.97 12.34
CA PHE A 58 8.78 2.31 11.02
C PHE A 58 7.50 1.51 10.79
N ALA A 59 6.58 1.48 11.74
CA ALA A 59 5.30 0.82 11.54
C ALA A 59 4.51 1.52 10.40
N PRO A 60 3.78 0.76 9.58
CA PRO A 60 2.94 1.35 8.55
C PRO A 60 1.85 2.22 9.17
N ALA A 61 1.51 3.31 8.48
CA ALA A 61 0.31 4.09 8.75
C ALA A 61 -0.88 3.36 8.11
N PRO A 62 -1.83 2.82 8.90
CA PRO A 62 -2.90 1.98 8.38
C PRO A 62 -4.00 2.77 7.65
N GLU A 63 -4.10 4.07 7.93
CA GLU A 63 -5.13 4.95 7.38
C GLU A 63 -4.49 6.12 6.64
N GLU A 64 -4.99 6.39 5.43
CA GLU A 64 -4.69 7.63 4.73
C GLU A 64 -5.53 8.75 5.33
N THR A 65 -4.87 9.74 5.93
CA THR A 65 -5.55 10.89 6.52
C THR A 65 -5.71 12.00 5.48
N ALA A 66 -6.91 12.59 5.40
CA ALA A 66 -7.14 13.76 4.56
C ALA A 66 -6.24 14.95 4.96
N PRO A 67 -5.98 15.91 4.05
CA PRO A 67 -5.16 17.07 4.37
C PRO A 67 -5.68 17.84 5.59
N CYS A 68 -4.82 18.00 6.60
CA CYS A 68 -5.10 18.78 7.79
C CYS A 68 -4.65 20.23 7.59
N LYS A 69 -5.49 21.19 7.97
CA LYS A 69 -5.19 22.63 7.90
C LYS A 69 -4.92 23.17 9.30
N ASP A 70 -4.27 24.33 9.36
CA ASP A 70 -4.10 25.10 10.60
C ASP A 70 -3.41 24.31 11.74
N LEU A 71 -2.37 23.53 11.38
CA LEU A 71 -1.56 22.80 12.35
C LEU A 71 -0.93 23.77 13.38
N PRO A 72 -0.85 23.39 14.67
CA PRO A 72 -0.29 24.26 15.70
C PRO A 72 1.14 24.68 15.39
N VAL A 73 1.40 25.99 15.41
CA VAL A 73 2.73 26.57 15.22
C VAL A 73 3.27 27.05 16.57
N ILE A 74 4.46 26.60 16.94
CA ILE A 74 5.21 27.11 18.09
C ILE A 74 6.24 28.12 17.55
N GLY A 75 6.09 29.40 17.91
CA GLY A 75 6.93 30.49 17.39
C GLY A 75 6.31 31.17 16.16
N GLN A 76 7.14 31.55 15.18
CA GLN A 76 6.70 32.25 13.96
C GLN A 76 7.38 31.68 12.71
N LEU A 77 6.60 31.39 11.67
CA LEU A 77 7.11 30.99 10.36
C LEU A 77 7.49 32.24 9.53
N PRO A 78 8.56 32.21 8.71
CA PRO A 78 8.89 33.32 7.81
C PRO A 78 7.79 33.56 6.77
N GLU A 79 7.40 34.82 6.54
CA GLU A 79 6.37 35.19 5.57
C GLU A 79 6.71 34.76 4.13
N CYS A 80 8.00 34.64 3.82
CA CYS A 80 8.46 34.19 2.50
C CYS A 80 8.43 32.67 2.30
N LEU A 81 8.13 31.88 3.34
CA LEU A 81 8.02 30.43 3.25
C LEU A 81 6.65 30.03 2.68
N ASN A 82 6.53 30.08 1.35
CA ASN A 82 5.31 29.76 0.62
C ASN A 82 5.54 28.62 -0.37
N GLY A 83 5.08 27.41 -0.02
CA GLY A 83 5.23 26.22 -0.85
C GLY A 83 4.79 24.95 -0.14
N GLU A 84 5.07 23.80 -0.74
CA GLU A 84 4.72 22.48 -0.22
C GLU A 84 5.97 21.67 0.09
N PHE A 85 5.97 20.98 1.23
CA PHE A 85 6.99 20.01 1.59
C PHE A 85 6.40 18.60 1.50
N VAL A 86 6.79 17.87 0.46
CA VAL A 86 6.30 16.52 0.19
C VAL A 86 7.40 15.50 0.50
N ARG A 87 7.03 14.41 1.17
CA ARG A 87 7.93 13.28 1.44
C ARG A 87 7.29 11.98 0.98
N LEU A 88 8.13 11.06 0.54
CA LEU A 88 7.77 9.68 0.27
C LEU A 88 8.51 8.77 1.25
N GLY A 89 7.87 7.65 1.58
CA GLY A 89 8.44 6.61 2.41
C GLY A 89 7.67 5.31 2.21
N PRO A 90 8.27 4.15 2.55
CA PRO A 90 7.58 2.89 2.48
C PRO A 90 6.41 2.87 3.46
N ASN A 91 5.22 2.53 2.96
CA ASN A 91 4.03 2.29 3.76
C ASN A 91 3.32 1.03 3.23
N PRO A 92 3.75 -0.18 3.63
CA PRO A 92 3.17 -1.41 3.11
C PRO A 92 1.68 -1.49 3.45
N ASN A 93 0.85 -1.56 2.41
CA ASN A 93 -0.61 -1.65 2.54
C ASN A 93 -1.09 -3.01 3.04
N PHE A 94 -0.29 -4.06 2.84
CA PHE A 94 -0.57 -5.42 3.31
C PHE A 94 0.58 -5.91 4.19
N THR A 95 0.26 -6.63 5.26
CA THR A 95 1.25 -7.22 6.15
C THR A 95 2.11 -8.23 5.38
N PRO A 96 3.46 -8.08 5.38
CA PRO A 96 4.36 -9.04 4.76
C PRO A 96 4.23 -10.43 5.38
N VAL A 97 4.31 -11.47 4.55
CA VAL A 97 4.18 -12.88 4.97
C VAL A 97 5.49 -13.52 5.43
N ALA A 98 6.63 -12.84 5.20
CA ALA A 98 7.97 -13.30 5.53
C ALA A 98 8.88 -12.12 5.95
N GLY A 99 10.19 -12.26 5.80
CA GLY A 99 11.14 -11.18 6.08
C GLY A 99 10.84 -9.91 5.29
N TYR A 100 11.03 -8.75 5.91
CA TYR A 100 10.75 -7.44 5.32
C TYR A 100 11.90 -6.46 5.56
N HIS A 101 12.17 -5.62 4.57
CA HIS A 101 13.12 -4.50 4.62
C HIS A 101 12.46 -3.26 4.00
N TRP A 102 12.84 -2.09 4.51
CA TRP A 102 12.40 -0.76 4.04
C TRP A 102 13.13 -0.28 2.80
#